data_AF-A0A8X7Q8B8-F1
#
_entry.id   AF-A0A8X7Q8B8-F1
#
_cell.length_a   1.000
_cell.length_b   1.000
_cell.length_c   1.000
_cell.angle_alpha   90.00
_cell.angle_beta   90.00
_cell.angle_gamma   90.00
#
_symmetry.space_group_name_H-M   'P 1'
#
loop_
_entity.id
_entity.type
_entity.pdbx_description
1 polymer ?
#
loop_
_entity_poly.entity_id
_entity_poly.type
_entity_poly.pdbx_seq_one_letter_code
_entity_poly.pdbx_strand_id
1 'polypeptide(L)'
;MAILLSLFLIFSMVTYSNAAVCVCKDGDDQALQKVIDYACGSGADCSQIEQNGPCFQPNTVKNHCDVAVNSFYQKKASTGATCDFNGAAVVSTSPPSNASSCLSSSGTEFYDE
;
A
#
# COMPACT_ATOMS: atom_id res chain seq x y z
N MET A 1 22.45 -22.43 -32.30
CA MET A 1 22.87 -22.36 -30.87
C MET A 1 22.66 -20.98 -30.24
N ALA A 2 22.55 -19.88 -30.99
CA ALA A 2 22.29 -18.54 -30.43
C ALA A 2 20.84 -18.29 -29.97
N ILE A 3 19.85 -18.94 -30.60
CA ILE A 3 18.42 -18.75 -30.30
C ILE A 3 18.05 -19.32 -28.91
N LEU A 4 18.70 -20.40 -28.47
CA LEU A 4 18.54 -20.97 -27.13
C LEU A 4 19.10 -20.04 -26.04
N LEU A 5 20.16 -19.28 -26.34
CA LEU A 5 20.73 -18.27 -25.44
C LEU A 5 19.80 -17.06 -25.29
N SER A 6 19.09 -16.67 -26.35
CA SER A 6 18.09 -15.60 -26.32
C SER A 6 16.88 -15.94 -25.43
N LEU A 7 16.42 -17.20 -25.44
CA LEU A 7 15.28 -17.67 -24.63
C LEU A 7 15.58 -17.78 -23.13
N PHE A 8 16.84 -17.94 -22.72
CA PHE A 8 17.23 -17.96 -21.31
C PHE A 8 17.26 -16.56 -20.66
N LEU A 9 17.53 -15.50 -21.44
CA LEU A 9 17.56 -14.13 -20.92
C LEU A 9 16.15 -13.58 -20.63
N ILE A 10 15.14 -13.99 -21.40
CA ILE A 10 13.75 -13.58 -21.18
C ILE A 10 13.13 -14.22 -19.92
N PHE A 11 13.62 -15.38 -19.45
CA PHE A 11 13.09 -16.03 -18.25
C PHE A 11 13.56 -15.38 -16.93
N SER A 12 14.64 -14.59 -16.97
CA SER A 12 15.21 -13.96 -15.77
C SER A 12 14.44 -12.74 -15.26
N MET A 13 13.50 -12.20 -16.06
CA MET A 13 12.73 -11.00 -15.73
C MET A 13 11.28 -11.27 -15.32
N VAL A 14 10.91 -12.51 -14.96
CA VAL A 14 9.67 -12.70 -14.19
C VAL A 14 9.96 -12.35 -12.73
N THR A 15 10.15 -11.06 -12.47
CA THR A 15 10.10 -10.50 -11.12
C THR A 15 8.64 -10.61 -10.67
N TYR A 16 8.32 -11.70 -9.97
CA TYR A 16 7.15 -11.73 -9.11
C TYR A 16 7.43 -10.78 -7.95
N SER A 17 7.03 -9.52 -8.11
CA SER A 17 7.01 -8.56 -7.01
C SER A 17 5.98 -9.04 -5.99
N ASN A 18 6.44 -9.74 -4.95
CA ASN A 18 5.64 -9.96 -3.74
C ASN A 18 5.51 -8.60 -3.04
N ALA A 19 4.56 -7.78 -3.48
CA ALA A 19 4.33 -6.45 -2.92
C ALA A 19 3.81 -6.60 -1.48
N ALA A 20 4.70 -6.34 -0.52
CA ALA A 20 4.32 -6.21 0.88
C ALA A 20 3.51 -4.92 1.05
N VAL A 21 2.22 -5.06 1.37
CA VAL A 21 1.32 -3.93 1.66
C VAL A 21 1.13 -3.81 3.17
N CYS A 22 0.93 -2.59 3.66
CA CYS A 22 0.64 -2.36 5.07
C CYS A 22 -0.86 -2.17 5.25
N VAL A 23 -1.49 -2.93 6.15
CA VAL A 23 -2.92 -2.86 6.43
C VAL A 23 -3.20 -2.65 7.90
N CYS A 24 -4.18 -1.82 8.22
CA CYS A 24 -4.69 -1.64 9.58
C CYS A 24 -5.54 -2.84 9.99
N LYS A 25 -5.39 -3.25 11.24
CA LYS A 25 -6.28 -4.25 11.87
C LYS A 25 -7.64 -3.62 12.16
N ASP A 26 -8.64 -4.47 12.33
CA ASP A 26 -9.92 -4.02 12.87
C ASP A 26 -9.74 -3.46 14.28
N GLY A 27 -10.32 -2.30 14.53
CA GLY A 27 -10.16 -1.56 15.76
C GLY A 27 -11.23 -0.49 15.90
N ASP A 28 -11.20 0.23 17.02
CA ASP A 28 -12.07 1.37 17.24
C ASP A 28 -11.72 2.52 16.29
N ASP A 29 -12.72 3.20 15.75
CA ASP A 29 -12.54 4.30 14.80
C ASP A 29 -11.63 5.40 15.37
N GLN A 30 -11.68 5.67 16.68
CA GLN A 30 -10.82 6.66 17.32
C GLN A 30 -9.35 6.20 17.35
N ALA A 31 -9.10 4.90 17.51
CA ALA A 31 -7.75 4.36 17.45
C ALA A 31 -7.19 4.41 16.01
N LEU A 32 -8.03 4.06 15.02
CA LEU A 32 -7.65 4.12 13.61
C LEU A 32 -7.40 5.56 13.13
N GLN A 33 -8.20 6.53 13.57
CA GLN A 33 -7.97 7.96 13.29
C GLN A 33 -6.60 8.42 13.81
N LYS A 34 -6.21 8.04 15.03
CA LYS A 34 -4.87 8.37 15.56
C LYS A 34 -3.74 7.79 14.70
N VAL A 35 -3.95 6.60 14.15
CA VAL A 35 -3.00 5.96 13.24
C VAL A 35 -2.91 6.72 11.92
N ILE A 36 -4.05 7.16 11.37
CA ILE A 36 -4.12 8.02 10.18
C ILE A 36 -3.36 9.32 10.44
N ASP A 37 -3.72 10.07 11.48
CA ASP A 37 -3.07 11.34 11.84
C ASP A 37 -1.54 11.20 11.94
N TYR A 38 -1.08 10.12 12.58
CA TYR A 38 0.34 9.82 12.71
C TYR A 38 1.00 9.50 11.36
N ALA A 39 0.38 8.64 10.54
CA ALA A 39 0.89 8.32 9.21
C ALA A 39 1.02 9.58 8.35
N CYS A 40 -0.03 10.41 8.30
CA CYS A 40 -0.05 11.66 7.54
C CYS A 40 1.03 12.63 8.01
N GLY A 41 1.14 12.85 9.34
CA GLY A 41 2.17 13.71 9.92
C GLY A 41 3.61 13.19 9.73
N SER A 42 3.77 11.87 9.55
CA SER A 42 5.08 11.23 9.40
C SER A 42 5.53 11.07 7.93
N GLY A 43 4.75 11.60 6.98
CA GLY A 43 5.09 11.66 5.56
C GLY A 43 4.35 10.68 4.65
N ALA A 44 3.21 10.13 5.09
CA ALA A 44 2.26 9.46 4.19
C ALA A 44 1.59 10.46 3.24
N ASP A 45 1.11 9.97 2.10
CA ASP A 45 0.23 10.75 1.23
C ASP A 45 -1.23 10.53 1.60
N CYS A 46 -1.76 11.42 2.45
CA CYS A 46 -3.16 11.36 2.87
C CYS A 46 -4.09 12.17 1.97
N SER A 47 -3.57 12.90 0.97
CA SER A 47 -4.41 13.65 0.01
C SER A 47 -5.38 12.74 -0.75
N GLN A 48 -5.02 11.45 -0.85
CA GLN A 48 -5.83 10.45 -1.55
C GLN A 48 -7.08 10.04 -0.76
N ILE A 49 -7.04 10.09 0.58
CA ILE A 49 -8.13 9.69 1.47
C ILE A 49 -8.95 10.87 1.99
N GLU A 50 -8.52 12.11 1.72
CA GLU A 50 -9.25 13.32 2.06
C GLU A 50 -10.57 13.43 1.28
N GLN A 51 -11.43 14.34 1.72
CA GLN A 51 -12.68 14.62 1.03
C GLN A 51 -12.38 15.10 -0.41
N ASN A 52 -12.90 14.38 -1.42
CA ASN A 52 -12.60 14.50 -2.87
C ASN A 52 -11.31 13.81 -3.36
N GLY A 53 -10.62 13.07 -2.50
CA GLY A 53 -9.48 12.25 -2.91
C GLY A 53 -9.91 11.02 -3.73
N PRO A 54 -9.05 10.50 -4.63
CA PRO A 54 -9.33 9.31 -5.44
C PRO A 54 -9.60 8.04 -4.62
N CYS A 55 -9.18 8.02 -3.36
CA CYS A 55 -9.26 6.89 -2.44
C CYS A 55 -10.16 7.18 -1.23
N PHE A 56 -10.98 8.22 -1.32
CA PHE A 56 -11.95 8.55 -0.28
C PHE A 56 -13.00 7.44 -0.10
N GLN A 57 -13.34 6.72 -1.17
CA GLN A 57 -14.31 5.63 -1.12
C GLN A 57 -13.65 4.24 -1.01
N PRO A 58 -14.20 3.34 -0.18
CA PRO A 58 -15.31 3.56 0.75
C PRO A 58 -14.95 4.54 1.88
N ASN A 59 -15.90 5.40 2.27
CA ASN A 59 -15.73 6.37 3.35
C ASN A 59 -15.84 5.67 4.71
N THR A 60 -14.87 4.83 5.00
CA THR A 60 -14.72 4.13 6.28
C THR A 60 -13.35 4.45 6.83
N VAL A 61 -13.28 4.63 8.15
CA VAL A 61 -12.02 4.93 8.84
C VAL A 61 -10.99 3.83 8.60
N LYS A 62 -11.43 2.58 8.57
CA LYS A 62 -10.56 1.44 8.27
C LYS A 62 -9.92 1.57 6.88
N ASN A 63 -10.70 1.90 5.84
CA ASN A 63 -10.18 2.06 4.49
C ASN A 63 -9.18 3.21 4.39
N HIS A 64 -9.49 4.35 5.02
CA HIS A 64 -8.57 5.49 5.07
C HIS A 64 -7.28 5.14 5.83
N CYS A 65 -7.39 4.37 6.92
CA CYS A 65 -6.24 3.86 7.66
C CYS A 65 -5.37 2.98 6.78
N ASP A 66 -5.96 1.97 6.12
CA ASP A 66 -5.25 1.03 5.24
C ASP A 66 -4.44 1.79 4.16
N VAL A 67 -5.04 2.80 3.50
CA VAL A 67 -4.35 3.61 2.48
C VAL A 67 -3.26 4.50 3.08
N ALA A 68 -3.50 5.14 4.23
CA ALA A 68 -2.52 6.01 4.90
C ALA A 68 -1.29 5.22 5.36
N VAL A 69 -1.47 4.09 6.04
CA VAL A 69 -0.37 3.27 6.56
C VAL A 69 0.40 2.59 5.42
N ASN A 70 -0.29 2.22 4.34
CA ASN A 70 0.35 1.70 3.14
C ASN A 70 1.21 2.76 2.46
N SER A 71 0.69 3.97 2.26
CA SER A 71 1.46 5.09 1.68
C SER A 71 2.68 5.42 2.53
N PHE A 72 2.53 5.45 3.86
CA PHE A 72 3.65 5.60 4.79
C PHE A 72 4.70 4.49 4.62
N TYR A 73 4.28 3.23 4.66
CA TYR A 73 5.16 2.08 4.56
C TYR A 73 5.89 2.07 3.22
N GLN A 74 5.21 2.30 2.09
CA GLN A 74 5.87 2.34 0.79
C GLN A 74 6.90 3.46 0.66
N LYS A 75 6.65 4.63 1.27
CA LYS A 75 7.59 5.77 1.25
C LYS A 75 8.77 5.59 2.22
N LYS A 76 8.58 4.87 3.33
CA LYS A 76 9.54 4.83 4.45
C LYS A 76 10.13 3.45 4.73
N ALA A 77 9.65 2.38 4.11
CA ALA A 77 10.18 1.02 4.27
C ALA A 77 11.66 0.95 3.85
N SER A 78 12.06 1.71 2.83
CA SER A 78 13.46 1.85 2.41
C SER A 78 14.36 2.46 3.49
N THR A 79 13.80 3.24 4.40
CA THR A 79 14.49 3.86 5.54
C THR A 79 14.38 3.06 6.83
N GLY A 80 13.78 1.86 6.77
CA GLY A 80 13.61 0.97 7.92
C GLY A 80 12.32 1.19 8.71
N ALA A 81 11.33 1.91 8.18
CA ALA A 81 10.02 2.00 8.82
C ALA A 81 9.28 0.66 8.78
N THR A 82 8.56 0.35 9.85
CA THR A 82 7.79 -0.88 10.00
C THR A 82 6.29 -0.58 9.97
N CYS A 83 5.51 -1.54 9.46
CA CYS A 83 4.05 -1.53 9.54
C CYS A 83 3.60 -2.13 10.88
N ASP A 84 3.93 -1.47 11.98
CA ASP A 84 3.49 -1.91 13.32
C ASP A 84 2.42 -0.95 13.87
N PHE A 85 2.66 0.37 13.80
CA PHE A 85 1.76 1.40 14.33
C PHE A 85 1.26 1.07 15.75
N ASN A 86 2.16 0.62 16.62
CA ASN A 86 1.87 0.17 17.98
C ASN A 86 0.91 -1.05 18.02
N GLY A 87 1.13 -1.98 17.09
CA GLY A 87 0.30 -3.16 16.86
C GLY A 87 -1.02 -2.94 16.11
N ALA A 88 -1.33 -1.70 15.69
CA ALA A 88 -2.57 -1.35 14.99
C ALA A 88 -2.54 -1.68 13.48
N ALA A 89 -1.36 -1.92 12.90
CA ALA A 89 -1.21 -2.34 11.51
C ALA A 89 -0.33 -3.58 11.40
N VAL A 90 -0.34 -4.21 10.22
CA VAL A 90 0.44 -5.40 9.90
C VAL A 90 0.84 -5.42 8.43
N VAL A 91 2.06 -5.89 8.16
CA VAL A 91 2.49 -6.17 6.78
C VAL A 91 1.74 -7.41 6.28
N SER A 92 1.06 -7.27 5.16
CA SER A 92 0.49 -8.38 4.40
C SER A 92 1.23 -8.54 3.08
N THR A 93 1.57 -9.77 2.70
CA THR A 93 2.17 -10.08 1.39
C THR A 93 1.12 -10.18 0.28
N SER A 94 -0.15 -9.99 0.61
CA SER A 94 -1.29 -9.99 -0.33
C SER A 94 -2.31 -8.93 0.10
N PRO A 95 -2.77 -8.06 -0.80
CA PRO A 95 -3.89 -7.17 -0.48
C PRO A 95 -5.15 -8.00 -0.21
N PRO A 96 -5.96 -7.67 0.81
CA PRO A 96 -7.22 -8.36 1.04
C PRO A 96 -8.14 -8.22 -0.19
N SER A 97 -8.99 -9.21 -0.44
CA SER A 97 -9.87 -9.25 -1.63
C SER A 97 -10.87 -8.08 -1.70
N ASN A 98 -11.14 -7.44 -0.55
CA ASN A 98 -11.97 -6.23 -0.42
C ASN A 98 -11.13 -4.96 -0.20
N ALA A 99 -9.82 -5.02 -0.41
CA ALA A 99 -8.98 -3.84 -0.37
C ALA A 99 -9.44 -2.85 -1.45
N SER A 100 -9.42 -1.56 -1.12
CA SER A 100 -9.54 -0.53 -2.12
C SER A 100 -8.40 -0.66 -3.13
N SER A 101 -8.69 -0.32 -4.39
CA SER A 101 -7.69 -0.29 -5.49
C SER A 101 -6.48 0.59 -5.16
N CYS A 102 -6.64 1.50 -4.20
CA CYS A 102 -5.63 2.40 -3.65
C CYS A 102 -4.58 1.75 -2.74
N LEU A 103 -4.75 0.48 -2.36
CA LEU A 103 -3.83 -0.22 -1.46
C LEU A 103 -2.63 -0.82 -2.20
N SER A 104 -2.75 -1.03 -3.51
CA SER A 104 -1.61 -1.40 -4.34
C SER A 104 -0.74 -0.17 -4.52
N SER A 105 0.53 -0.27 -4.12
CA SER A 105 1.62 0.68 -4.37
C SER A 105 1.31 1.67 -5.48
N SER A 106 1.32 2.97 -5.19
CA SER A 106 1.14 4.01 -6.19
C SER A 106 1.95 3.69 -7.46
N GLY A 107 1.26 3.56 -8.60
CA GLY A 107 1.89 3.54 -9.93
C GLY A 107 1.95 2.20 -10.65
N THR A 108 0.81 1.59 -10.95
CA THR A 108 0.58 1.30 -12.38
C THR A 108 -0.38 2.36 -12.87
N GLU A 109 0.17 3.31 -13.59
CA GLU A 109 -0.55 4.01 -14.64
C GLU A 109 -1.48 3.02 -15.34
N PHE A 110 -2.77 3.13 -15.06
CA PHE A 110 -3.75 2.80 -16.07
C PHE A 110 -3.77 4.01 -17.02
N TYR A 111 -2.72 4.11 -17.86
CA TYR A 111 -2.92 4.72 -19.17
C TYR A 111 -3.76 3.70 -19.93
N ASP A 112 -5.07 3.90 -19.90
CA ASP A 112 -5.99 3.31 -20.87
C ASP A 112 -5.68 3.99 -22.21
N GLU A 113 -4.88 3.34 -23.05
CA GLU A 113 -4.93 3.51 -24.50
C GLU A 113 -4.93 2.13 -25.19
#